data_AF-A0A1M6E9P4-F1
#
_entry.id   AF-A0A1M6E9P4-F1
#
_cell.length_a   1.000
_cell.length_b   1.000
_cell.length_c   1.000
_cell.angle_alpha   90.00
_cell.angle_beta   90.00
_cell.angle_gamma   90.00
#
_symmetry.space_group_name_H-M   'P 1'
#
loop_
_entity.id
_entity.type
_entity.pdbx_description
1 polymer ?
#
loop_
_entity_poly.entity_id
_entity_poly.type
_entity_poly.pdbx_seq_one_letter_code
_entity_poly.pdbx_strand_id
1 'polypeptide(L)'
;MTEINKMEKHNKNKRNTNYIKNIKSIIIILAASIMLIGCGKKDPEIDGVVDIFDYVTVEFDGTNGQGKANVVIDYDNLELEMVGGRDKLEALDSVEDLGTLNKYINVCASLSFSSDQYTDLSNGDVVTVSVVYDKTAADEAGVVFGSESSHQYKVSGLK
;
A
#
# COMPACT_ATOMS: atom_id res chain seq x y z
N MET A 1 0.44 20.56 53.10
CA MET A 1 0.22 20.26 51.68
C MET A 1 0.17 18.74 51.56
N THR A 2 -1.05 18.21 51.47
CA THR A 2 -1.40 16.83 51.08
C THR A 2 -0.88 15.73 52.01
N GLU A 3 -1.46 15.53 53.20
CA GLU A 3 -2.78 14.91 53.39
C GLU A 3 -2.92 13.66 52.48
N ILE A 4 -2.69 12.44 52.96
CA ILE A 4 -3.43 11.72 53.99
C ILE A 4 -4.15 10.54 53.35
N ASN A 5 -4.19 9.48 54.15
CA ASN A 5 -5.17 8.42 54.05
C ASN A 5 -5.02 7.50 52.84
N LYS A 6 -4.65 6.26 53.10
CA LYS A 6 -5.58 5.20 53.54
C LYS A 6 -5.47 4.18 52.41
N MET A 7 -5.42 2.89 52.63
CA MET A 7 -5.58 2.13 53.84
C MET A 7 -5.03 0.77 53.46
N GLU A 8 -4.39 0.13 54.43
CA GLU A 8 -4.66 -1.26 54.74
C GLU A 8 -5.91 -1.81 54.06
N LYS A 9 -5.72 -2.81 53.21
CA LYS A 9 -6.34 -4.14 53.35
C LYS A 9 -5.95 -4.94 52.11
N HIS A 10 -5.12 -5.95 52.27
CA HIS A 10 -5.55 -7.28 52.67
C HIS A 10 -5.69 -8.18 51.43
N ASN A 11 -5.06 -9.34 51.55
CA ASN A 11 -5.42 -10.60 50.90
C ASN A 11 -5.17 -10.67 49.38
N LYS A 12 -4.05 -11.24 48.92
CA LYS A 12 -3.79 -12.70 48.82
C LYS A 12 -4.97 -13.53 48.33
N ASN A 13 -4.60 -14.54 47.53
CA ASN A 13 -5.37 -15.68 47.01
C ASN A 13 -6.21 -15.40 45.75
N LYS A 14 -6.17 -16.21 44.69
CA LYS A 14 -5.49 -17.48 44.35
C LYS A 14 -6.00 -17.78 42.92
N ARG A 15 -5.20 -18.03 41.90
CA ARG A 15 -4.61 -19.35 41.59
C ARG A 15 -3.87 -19.24 40.25
N ASN A 16 -2.62 -19.72 40.24
CA ASN A 16 -1.99 -20.66 39.30
C ASN A 16 -2.51 -20.66 37.85
N THR A 17 -1.64 -20.61 36.85
CA THR A 17 -0.82 -21.78 36.50
C THR A 17 0.46 -21.37 35.74
N ASN A 18 1.61 -21.89 36.19
CA ASN A 18 2.90 -21.84 35.50
C ASN A 18 2.90 -22.82 34.33
N TYR A 19 3.11 -22.35 33.09
CA TYR A 19 3.57 -23.05 31.87
C TYR A 19 3.59 -21.92 30.81
N ILE A 20 4.67 -21.42 30.20
CA ILE A 20 5.92 -21.97 29.69
C ILE A 20 6.97 -20.83 29.66
N LYS A 21 8.23 -21.22 29.79
CA LYS A 21 9.46 -20.40 29.83
C LYS A 21 9.57 -19.33 28.72
N ASN A 22 10.13 -18.19 29.12
CA ASN A 22 10.69 -17.10 28.32
C ASN A 22 11.35 -17.51 26.99
N ILE A 23 11.03 -16.82 25.90
CA ILE A 23 11.93 -16.64 24.74
C ILE A 23 11.91 -15.16 24.35
N LYS A 24 13.01 -14.46 24.64
CA LYS A 24 13.45 -13.25 23.93
C LYS A 24 14.13 -13.71 22.64
N SER A 25 13.82 -13.07 21.50
CA SER A 25 14.57 -12.98 20.21
C SER A 25 13.53 -12.59 19.14
N ILE A 26 13.52 -11.46 18.41
CA ILE A 26 14.54 -10.71 17.64
C ILE A 26 15.51 -11.64 16.90
N ILE A 27 15.23 -11.88 15.62
CA ILE A 27 16.13 -12.35 14.53
C ILE A 27 15.47 -11.83 13.23
N ILE A 28 15.91 -10.72 12.59
CA ILE A 28 17.11 -10.47 11.78
C ILE A 28 17.19 -11.36 10.52
N ILE A 29 17.15 -10.68 9.36
CA ILE A 29 17.31 -11.17 7.98
C ILE A 29 18.53 -12.09 7.86
N LEU A 30 18.38 -13.21 7.14
CA LEU A 30 19.52 -14.01 6.66
C LEU A 30 19.33 -14.38 5.18
N ALA A 31 20.20 -13.80 4.35
CA ALA A 31 20.49 -14.24 2.99
C ALA A 31 21.31 -15.54 2.99
N ALA A 32 21.07 -16.41 1.99
CA ALA A 32 21.98 -17.41 1.37
C ALA A 32 21.14 -18.60 0.83
N SER A 33 20.78 -18.67 -0.46
CA SER A 33 21.58 -19.04 -1.66
C SER A 33 21.51 -20.53 -2.02
N ILE A 34 20.96 -20.85 -3.21
CA ILE A 34 21.39 -22.01 -4.01
C ILE A 34 21.36 -21.61 -5.49
N MET A 35 22.54 -21.53 -6.11
CA MET A 35 22.71 -21.50 -7.57
C MET A 35 22.36 -22.85 -8.16
N LEU A 36 21.46 -22.90 -9.15
CA LEU A 36 21.43 -23.93 -10.18
C LEU A 36 21.02 -23.31 -11.53
N ILE A 37 21.76 -23.71 -12.56
CA ILE A 37 21.83 -23.18 -13.92
C ILE A 37 20.48 -23.32 -14.65
N GLY A 38 19.89 -22.19 -15.03
CA GLY A 38 18.78 -22.09 -15.98
C GLY A 38 19.03 -20.89 -16.88
N CYS A 39 18.76 -21.02 -18.18
CA CYS A 39 19.03 -20.02 -19.21
C CYS A 39 18.57 -18.62 -18.76
N GLY A 40 19.51 -17.67 -18.74
CA GLY A 40 19.39 -16.40 -18.05
C GLY A 40 18.19 -15.55 -18.48
N LYS A 41 17.20 -15.47 -17.60
CA LYS A 41 16.50 -14.22 -17.32
C LYS A 41 16.91 -13.88 -15.90
N LYS A 42 17.69 -12.81 -15.73
CA LYS A 42 17.83 -12.23 -14.39
C LYS A 42 16.42 -11.84 -13.99
N ASP A 43 15.93 -12.30 -12.84
CA ASP A 43 14.70 -11.74 -12.29
C ASP A 43 14.89 -10.22 -12.25
N PRO A 44 13.89 -9.43 -12.68
CA PRO A 44 14.01 -7.99 -12.70
C PRO A 44 14.38 -7.52 -11.29
N GLU A 45 15.41 -6.67 -11.22
CA GLU A 45 15.69 -5.94 -9.99
C GLU A 45 14.43 -5.12 -9.68
N ILE A 46 13.86 -5.33 -8.49
CA ILE A 46 12.65 -4.61 -8.09
C ILE A 46 13.07 -3.20 -7.67
N ASP A 47 12.70 -2.22 -8.49
CA ASP A 47 13.05 -0.82 -8.28
C ASP A 47 12.17 -0.16 -7.20
N GLY A 48 10.93 -0.65 -7.06
CA GLY A 48 9.96 -0.17 -6.07
C GLY A 48 8.82 -1.18 -5.79
N VAL A 49 8.37 -1.21 -4.54
CA VAL A 49 7.12 -1.87 -4.12
C VAL A 49 6.14 -0.76 -3.77
N VAL A 50 5.02 -0.70 -4.50
CA VAL A 50 4.05 0.39 -4.42
C VAL A 50 2.69 -0.20 -4.07
N ASP A 51 2.03 0.28 -3.03
CA ASP A 51 0.60 0.05 -2.91
C ASP A 51 -0.13 1.13 -3.70
N ILE A 52 -0.69 0.73 -4.84
CA ILE A 52 -1.32 1.65 -5.78
C ILE A 52 -2.55 2.37 -5.18
N PHE A 53 -3.19 1.79 -4.17
CA PHE A 53 -4.35 2.40 -3.52
C PHE A 53 -4.00 3.44 -2.46
N ASP A 54 -2.74 3.50 -2.00
CA ASP A 54 -2.27 4.59 -1.12
C ASP A 54 -2.31 5.96 -1.83
N TYR A 55 -2.34 5.96 -3.16
CA TYR A 55 -2.40 7.16 -4.01
C TYR A 55 -3.82 7.45 -4.55
N VAL A 56 -4.82 6.71 -4.08
CA VAL A 56 -6.23 6.89 -4.47
C VAL A 56 -6.98 7.59 -3.34
N THR A 57 -7.61 8.70 -3.66
CA THR A 57 -8.57 9.37 -2.77
C THR A 57 -9.98 9.28 -3.36
N VAL A 58 -10.94 8.87 -2.55
CA VAL A 58 -12.36 8.89 -2.92
C VAL A 58 -13.10 9.89 -2.06
N GLU A 59 -13.62 10.93 -2.69
CA GLU A 59 -14.44 11.95 -2.04
C GLU A 59 -15.91 11.72 -2.34
N PHE A 60 -16.76 11.99 -1.35
CA PHE A 60 -18.21 11.87 -1.48
C PHE A 60 -18.90 13.21 -1.28
N ASP A 61 -19.76 13.59 -2.21
CA ASP A 61 -20.53 14.83 -2.15
C ASP A 61 -22.01 14.61 -2.49
N GLY A 62 -22.87 15.55 -2.09
CA GLY A 62 -24.30 15.51 -2.33
C GLY A 62 -25.13 15.12 -1.10
N THR A 63 -26.38 14.74 -1.36
CA THR A 63 -27.38 14.36 -0.36
C THR A 63 -27.46 12.84 -0.25
N ASN A 64 -27.74 12.31 0.93
CA ASN A 64 -27.96 10.87 1.12
C ASN A 64 -29.04 10.32 0.16
N GLY A 65 -28.68 9.36 -0.70
CA GLY A 65 -29.53 8.78 -1.75
C GLY A 65 -29.38 9.43 -3.13
N GLN A 66 -28.59 10.51 -3.22
CA GLN A 66 -28.24 11.22 -4.47
C GLN A 66 -26.75 11.61 -4.45
N GLY A 67 -25.94 10.92 -3.64
CA GLY A 67 -24.54 11.22 -3.48
C GLY A 67 -23.73 10.83 -4.72
N LYS A 68 -22.56 11.43 -4.86
CA LYS A 68 -21.60 11.15 -5.94
C LYS A 68 -20.25 10.80 -5.36
N ALA A 69 -19.51 9.95 -6.07
CA ALA A 69 -18.12 9.64 -5.78
C ALA A 69 -17.22 10.37 -6.78
N ASN A 70 -16.18 11.02 -6.28
CA ASN A 70 -15.09 11.59 -7.05
C ASN A 70 -13.81 10.82 -6.71
N VAL A 71 -13.26 10.09 -7.68
CA VAL A 71 -12.02 9.31 -7.52
C VAL A 71 -10.87 10.14 -8.06
N VAL A 72 -9.93 10.48 -7.20
CA VAL A 72 -8.73 11.27 -7.51
C VAL A 72 -7.50 10.39 -7.31
N ILE A 73 -6.61 10.39 -8.30
CA ILE A 73 -5.36 9.62 -8.26
C ILE A 73 -4.20 10.60 -8.26
N ASP A 74 -3.30 10.45 -7.29
CA ASP A 74 -2.05 11.20 -7.21
C ASP A 74 -0.98 10.55 -8.09
N TYR A 75 -1.09 10.76 -9.41
CA TYR A 75 -0.16 10.19 -10.38
C TYR A 75 1.28 10.67 -10.16
N ASP A 76 1.49 11.93 -9.75
CA ASP A 76 2.84 12.49 -9.57
C ASP A 76 3.61 11.73 -8.49
N ASN A 77 3.00 11.50 -7.32
CA ASN A 77 3.66 10.76 -6.24
C ASN A 77 3.71 9.25 -6.53
N LEU A 78 2.72 8.70 -7.22
CA LEU A 78 2.75 7.31 -7.69
C LEU A 78 3.93 7.06 -8.64
N GLU A 79 4.12 7.95 -9.62
CA GLU A 79 5.25 7.93 -10.56
C GLU A 79 6.59 8.03 -9.87
N LEU A 80 6.68 8.94 -8.91
CA LEU A 80 7.90 9.11 -8.12
C LEU A 80 8.27 7.85 -7.34
N GLU A 81 7.28 7.19 -6.73
CA GLU A 81 7.51 5.96 -5.96
C GLU A 81 7.86 4.77 -6.85
N MET A 82 7.28 4.67 -8.06
CA MET A 82 7.65 3.64 -9.05
C MET A 82 9.14 3.70 -9.42
N VAL A 83 9.69 4.90 -9.56
CA VAL A 83 11.12 5.12 -9.83
C VAL A 83 11.97 4.89 -8.57
N GLY A 84 11.36 4.82 -7.39
CA GLY A 84 12.01 4.66 -6.10
C GLY A 84 12.50 5.97 -5.48
N GLY A 85 11.82 7.08 -5.80
CA GLY A 85 12.02 8.40 -5.19
C GLY A 85 12.76 9.41 -6.07
N ARG A 86 12.73 10.67 -5.61
CA ARG A 86 13.26 11.81 -6.37
C ARG A 86 14.76 11.71 -6.66
N ASP A 87 15.53 11.19 -5.72
CA ASP A 87 16.99 11.04 -5.90
C ASP A 87 17.32 10.04 -7.02
N LYS A 88 16.56 8.95 -7.15
CA LYS A 88 16.72 7.99 -8.25
C LYS A 88 16.28 8.60 -9.58
N LEU A 89 15.16 9.33 -9.58
CA LEU A 89 14.68 10.03 -10.77
C LEU A 89 15.70 11.06 -11.27
N GLU A 90 16.29 11.85 -10.38
CA GLU A 90 17.33 12.84 -10.72
C GLU A 90 18.64 12.18 -11.20
N ALA A 91 18.92 10.95 -10.76
CA ALA A 91 20.07 10.17 -11.23
C ALA A 91 19.89 9.59 -12.65
N LEU A 92 18.66 9.60 -13.20
CA LEU A 92 18.36 9.20 -14.57
C LEU A 92 18.61 10.37 -15.55
N ASP A 93 19.85 10.86 -15.65
CA ASP A 93 20.21 12.07 -16.40
C ASP A 93 20.90 11.81 -17.76
N SER A 94 21.14 10.55 -18.12
CA SER A 94 21.88 10.17 -19.33
C SER A 94 21.00 9.59 -20.44
N VAL A 95 21.54 9.51 -21.66
CA VAL A 95 20.83 8.90 -22.82
C VAL A 95 20.58 7.40 -22.61
N GLU A 96 21.44 6.71 -21.84
CA GLU A 96 21.27 5.31 -21.48
C GLU A 96 20.08 5.10 -20.53
N ASP A 97 19.75 6.14 -19.75
CA ASP A 97 18.61 6.15 -18.81
C ASP A 97 17.26 6.38 -19.49
N LEU A 98 17.22 6.82 -20.76
CA LEU A 98 15.97 6.95 -21.52
C LEU A 98 15.26 5.61 -21.71
N GLY A 99 16.03 4.51 -21.83
CA GLY A 99 15.47 3.17 -21.88
C GLY A 99 14.75 2.80 -20.59
N THR A 100 15.34 3.16 -19.45
CA THR A 100 14.77 2.95 -18.12
C THR A 100 13.53 3.82 -17.92
N LEU A 101 13.60 5.11 -18.26
CA LEU A 101 12.48 6.04 -18.14
C LEU A 101 11.27 5.59 -18.99
N ASN A 102 11.51 5.10 -20.20
CA ASN A 102 10.44 4.56 -21.07
C ASN A 102 9.71 3.36 -20.45
N LYS A 103 10.39 2.54 -19.63
CA LYS A 103 9.73 1.43 -18.94
C LYS A 103 8.71 1.95 -17.93
N TYR A 104 9.09 2.91 -17.08
CA TYR A 104 8.15 3.51 -16.15
C TYR A 104 7.00 4.22 -16.88
N ILE A 105 7.28 4.95 -17.96
CA ILE A 105 6.24 5.58 -18.79
C ILE A 105 5.22 4.53 -19.30
N ASN A 106 5.69 3.36 -19.75
CA ASN A 106 4.81 2.29 -20.21
C ASN A 106 3.94 1.74 -19.07
N VAL A 107 4.48 1.63 -17.86
CA VAL A 107 3.69 1.26 -16.68
C VAL A 107 2.60 2.29 -16.43
N CYS A 108 2.95 3.57 -16.31
CA CYS A 108 1.99 4.66 -16.09
C CYS A 108 0.88 4.68 -17.13
N ALA A 109 1.25 4.58 -18.41
CA ALA A 109 0.31 4.59 -19.52
C ALA A 109 -0.63 3.38 -19.55
N SER A 110 -0.28 2.29 -18.85
CA SER A 110 -1.12 1.09 -18.75
C SER A 110 -2.13 1.16 -17.60
N LEU A 111 -1.95 2.07 -16.64
CA LEU A 111 -2.81 2.19 -15.46
C LEU A 111 -4.21 2.63 -15.86
N SER A 112 -5.21 1.87 -15.41
CA SER A 112 -6.63 2.19 -15.60
C SER A 112 -7.40 1.95 -14.32
N PHE A 113 -7.91 3.04 -13.74
CA PHE A 113 -8.77 3.01 -12.55
C PHE A 113 -10.24 3.08 -12.94
N SER A 114 -11.08 2.37 -12.19
CA SER A 114 -12.53 2.36 -12.35
C SER A 114 -13.23 2.20 -11.02
N SER A 115 -14.48 2.65 -10.94
CA SER A 115 -15.37 2.46 -9.78
C SER A 115 -16.60 1.68 -10.20
N ASP A 116 -17.12 0.83 -9.32
CA ASP A 116 -18.39 0.11 -9.53
C ASP A 116 -19.61 1.04 -9.52
N GLN A 117 -19.52 2.15 -8.79
CA GLN A 117 -20.58 3.16 -8.71
C GLN A 117 -20.02 4.57 -8.58
N TYR A 118 -20.72 5.54 -9.18
CA TYR A 118 -20.34 6.97 -9.14
C TYR A 118 -21.48 7.89 -8.67
N THR A 119 -22.73 7.46 -8.71
CA THR A 119 -23.91 8.27 -8.38
C THR A 119 -24.94 7.48 -7.58
N ASP A 120 -25.97 8.18 -7.09
CA ASP A 120 -27.10 7.60 -6.36
C ASP A 120 -26.66 6.93 -5.04
N LEU A 121 -25.60 7.46 -4.45
CA LEU A 121 -24.97 6.93 -3.24
C LEU A 121 -25.68 7.41 -1.97
N SER A 122 -25.67 6.57 -0.95
CA SER A 122 -26.13 6.81 0.41
C SER A 122 -25.00 6.55 1.42
N ASN A 123 -25.04 7.27 2.54
CA ASN A 123 -24.21 6.99 3.70
C ASN A 123 -24.39 5.53 4.12
N GLY A 124 -23.28 4.79 4.23
CA GLY A 124 -23.27 3.37 4.55
C GLY A 124 -23.10 2.46 3.34
N ASP A 125 -23.27 2.96 2.11
CA ASP A 125 -22.90 2.22 0.90
C ASP A 125 -21.38 1.99 0.85
N VAL A 126 -20.97 1.04 0.01
CA VAL A 126 -19.56 0.74 -0.23
C VAL A 126 -19.31 0.90 -1.73
N VAL A 127 -18.32 1.70 -2.07
CA VAL A 127 -17.82 1.88 -3.42
C VAL A 127 -16.51 1.11 -3.56
N THR A 128 -16.37 0.36 -4.65
CA THR A 128 -15.17 -0.43 -4.95
C THR A 128 -14.40 0.22 -6.09
N VAL A 129 -13.20 0.75 -5.79
CA VAL A 129 -12.29 1.23 -6.83
C VAL A 129 -11.38 0.08 -7.24
N SER A 130 -11.28 -0.17 -8.54
CA SER A 130 -10.45 -1.23 -9.12
C SER A 130 -9.39 -0.64 -10.04
N VAL A 131 -8.25 -1.32 -10.14
CA VAL A 131 -7.16 -0.96 -11.04
C VAL A 131 -6.78 -2.13 -11.95
N VAL A 132 -6.49 -1.81 -13.19
CA VAL A 132 -5.93 -2.73 -14.19
C VAL A 132 -4.66 -2.09 -14.74
N TYR A 133 -3.65 -2.91 -15.01
CA TYR A 133 -2.38 -2.48 -15.58
C TYR A 133 -1.74 -3.60 -16.40
N ASP A 134 -0.76 -3.27 -17.25
CA ASP A 134 0.02 -4.26 -17.97
C ASP A 134 1.11 -4.83 -17.05
N LYS A 135 0.89 -6.05 -16.57
CA LYS A 135 1.85 -6.74 -15.70
C LYS A 135 3.22 -6.95 -16.37
N THR A 136 3.27 -7.13 -17.69
CA THR A 136 4.54 -7.30 -18.41
C THR A 136 5.35 -6.02 -18.34
N ALA A 137 4.72 -4.87 -18.58
CA ALA A 137 5.38 -3.57 -18.47
C ALA A 137 5.87 -3.32 -17.03
N ALA A 138 5.06 -3.65 -16.02
CA ALA A 138 5.44 -3.52 -14.61
C ALA A 138 6.65 -4.41 -14.26
N ASP A 139 6.64 -5.68 -14.68
CA ASP A 139 7.74 -6.62 -14.45
C ASP A 139 9.02 -6.16 -15.18
N GLU A 140 8.92 -5.60 -16.40
CA GLU A 140 10.07 -5.07 -17.16
C GLU A 140 10.69 -3.81 -16.52
N ALA A 141 9.86 -3.02 -15.84
CA ALA A 141 10.23 -1.83 -15.08
C ALA A 141 10.65 -2.14 -13.63
N GLY A 142 10.56 -3.39 -13.18
CA GLY A 142 10.86 -3.75 -11.80
C GLY A 142 9.86 -3.19 -10.78
N VAL A 143 8.62 -2.91 -11.19
CA VAL A 143 7.58 -2.34 -10.33
C VAL A 143 6.62 -3.42 -9.85
N VAL A 144 6.33 -3.46 -8.55
CA VAL A 144 5.31 -4.36 -7.97
C VAL A 144 4.20 -3.53 -7.33
N PHE A 145 3.00 -3.61 -7.89
CA PHE A 145 1.79 -3.00 -7.34
C PHE A 145 1.05 -3.94 -6.40
N GLY A 146 1.35 -3.86 -5.09
CA GLY A 146 0.64 -4.57 -4.02
C GLY A 146 0.24 -6.02 -4.33
N SER A 147 -0.80 -6.52 -3.65
CA SER A 147 -1.49 -7.77 -4.03
C SER A 147 -2.96 -7.57 -4.38
N GLU A 148 -3.49 -6.38 -4.12
CA GLU A 148 -4.90 -6.04 -4.33
C GLU A 148 -5.08 -5.38 -5.69
N SER A 149 -6.13 -5.78 -6.43
CA SER A 149 -6.57 -5.13 -7.67
C SER A 149 -7.78 -4.23 -7.46
N SER A 150 -8.31 -4.18 -6.24
CA SER A 150 -9.42 -3.31 -5.85
C SER A 150 -9.41 -3.01 -4.36
N HIS A 151 -9.97 -1.85 -3.99
CA HIS A 151 -10.10 -1.40 -2.61
C HIS A 151 -11.51 -0.84 -2.36
N GLN A 152 -12.03 -1.02 -1.15
CA GLN A 152 -13.39 -0.65 -0.76
C GLN A 152 -13.41 0.63 0.08
N TYR A 153 -14.26 1.57 -0.31
CA TYR A 153 -14.45 2.86 0.34
C TYR A 153 -15.88 2.97 0.85
N LYS A 154 -16.02 3.11 2.17
CA LYS A 154 -17.33 3.30 2.78
C LYS A 154 -17.81 4.73 2.57
N VAL A 155 -18.97 4.89 1.97
CA VAL A 155 -19.63 6.19 1.76
C VAL A 155 -20.03 6.77 3.11
N SER A 156 -19.58 7.99 3.37
CA SER A 156 -19.96 8.75 4.57
C SER A 156 -19.85 10.26 4.31
N GLY A 157 -20.53 11.06 5.14
CA GLY A 157 -20.45 12.52 5.06
C GLY A 157 -21.42 13.18 4.07
N LEU A 158 -22.29 12.40 3.41
CA LEU A 158 -23.39 12.96 2.60
C LEU A 158 -24.41 13.69 3.49
N LYS A 159 -24.97 14.78 2.97
CA LYS A 159 -25.91 15.67 3.68
C LYS A 159 -27.29 15.06 3.88
#